data_AF-A0A0D9XFF8-F1
#
_entry.id   AF-A0A0D9XFF8-F1
#
_cell.length_a   1.000
_cell.length_b   1.000
_cell.length_c   1.000
_cell.angle_alpha   90.00
_cell.angle_beta   90.00
_cell.angle_gamma   90.00
#
_symmetry.space_group_name_H-M   'P 1'
#
loop_
_entity.id
_entity.type
_entity.pdbx_description
1 polymer ?
#
loop_
_entity_poly.entity_id
_entity_poly.type
_entity_poly.pdbx_seq_one_letter_code
_entity_poly.pdbx_strand_id
1 'polypeptide(L)'
;MAVVAITSLDEAELAARELGGPHVDVHIESVVLNEAPAMAAILSPLFEEYGWRIGNIRRLLNLAGIDEHLSVVVDVHLPRLNSDVRDPNALALLRVSGTTIIRLARRVGGPSAADYVTFGNRITRLAHHIHQPRRNDGELRQRIGQAVVNVNQLKGARFDF
;
A
#
# COMPACT_ATOMS: atom_id res chain seq x y z
N MET A 1 -2.07 32.65 -3.17
CA MET A 1 -3.02 31.57 -3.48
C MET A 1 -3.20 30.74 -2.23
N ALA A 2 -4.43 30.42 -1.85
CA ALA A 2 -4.70 29.51 -0.74
C ALA A 2 -4.42 28.08 -1.23
N VAL A 3 -3.60 27.33 -0.49
CA VAL A 3 -3.36 25.91 -0.76
C VAL A 3 -4.43 25.14 0.01
N VAL A 4 -5.22 24.33 -0.69
CA VAL A 4 -6.22 23.47 -0.04
C VAL A 4 -5.51 22.22 0.48
N ALA A 5 -5.55 22.00 1.79
CA ALA A 5 -5.09 20.76 2.41
C ALA A 5 -6.17 19.69 2.27
N ILE A 6 -5.79 18.50 1.81
CA ILE A 6 -6.68 17.34 1.70
C ILE A 6 -6.13 16.23 2.60
N THR A 7 -7.00 15.72 3.45
CA THR A 7 -6.68 14.77 4.51
C THR A 7 -7.48 13.47 4.42
N SER A 8 -8.46 13.40 3.50
CA SER A 8 -9.37 12.26 3.31
C SER A 8 -9.85 12.14 1.86
N LEU A 9 -10.42 10.97 1.51
CA LEU A 9 -11.09 10.76 0.24
C LEU A 9 -12.29 11.71 0.03
N ASP A 10 -13.12 11.90 1.06
CA ASP A 10 -14.29 12.78 0.99
C ASP A 10 -13.91 14.23 0.66
N GLU A 11 -12.81 14.71 1.23
CA GLU A 11 -12.27 16.05 0.92
C GLU A 11 -11.73 16.12 -0.52
N ALA A 12 -11.12 15.04 -1.03
CA ALA A 12 -10.70 14.97 -2.43
C ALA A 12 -11.89 15.01 -3.39
N GLU A 13 -12.96 14.28 -3.08
CA GLU A 13 -14.21 14.33 -3.86
C GLU A 13 -14.82 15.72 -3.84
N LEU A 14 -14.90 16.34 -2.67
CA LEU A 14 -15.47 17.68 -2.51
C LEU A 14 -14.65 18.70 -3.30
N ALA A 15 -13.32 18.68 -3.16
CA ALA A 15 -12.42 19.56 -3.88
C ALA A 15 -12.58 19.40 -5.40
N ALA A 16 -12.62 18.16 -5.90
CA ALA A 16 -12.81 17.87 -7.32
C ALA A 16 -14.15 18.42 -7.86
N ARG A 17 -15.23 18.36 -7.06
CA ARG A 17 -16.56 18.86 -7.43
C ARG A 17 -16.67 20.37 -7.38
N GLU A 18 -16.13 21.01 -6.35
CA GLU A 18 -16.36 22.43 -6.07
C GLU A 18 -15.34 23.37 -6.73
N LEU A 19 -14.09 22.94 -6.84
CA LEU A 19 -13.03 23.85 -7.31
C LEU A 19 -12.98 23.95 -8.82
N GLY A 20 -13.43 22.92 -9.55
CA GLY A 20 -13.93 22.93 -10.94
C GLY A 20 -13.14 23.64 -12.05
N GLY A 21 -11.98 24.21 -11.76
CA GLY A 21 -11.26 25.15 -12.62
C GLY A 21 -9.77 24.83 -12.72
N PRO A 22 -9.08 25.40 -13.72
CA PRO A 22 -7.66 25.16 -13.95
C PRO A 22 -6.79 25.91 -12.92
N HIS A 23 -5.59 25.37 -12.63
CA HIS A 23 -4.57 26.00 -11.77
C HIS A 23 -4.92 26.12 -10.28
N VAL A 24 -5.55 25.09 -9.71
CA VAL A 24 -5.75 24.98 -8.26
C VAL A 24 -4.49 24.42 -7.59
N ASP A 25 -4.06 25.03 -6.48
CA ASP A 25 -2.99 24.53 -5.63
C ASP A 25 -3.57 23.70 -4.48
N VAL A 26 -3.22 22.42 -4.45
CA VAL A 26 -3.71 21.45 -3.47
C VAL A 26 -2.51 20.73 -2.85
N HIS A 27 -2.62 20.38 -1.57
CA HIS A 27 -1.63 19.56 -0.89
C HIS A 27 -2.30 18.40 -0.18
N ILE A 28 -1.81 17.18 -0.42
CA ILE A 28 -2.30 16.01 0.31
C ILE A 28 -1.46 15.88 1.59
N GLU A 29 -2.11 16.05 2.74
CA GLU A 29 -1.47 15.94 4.06
C GLU A 29 -1.54 14.52 4.61
N SER A 30 -2.65 13.82 4.37
CA SER A 30 -2.82 12.45 4.85
C SER A 30 -3.86 11.66 4.06
N VAL A 31 -3.83 10.34 4.18
CA VAL A 31 -4.81 9.42 3.58
C VAL A 31 -4.84 8.09 4.33
N VAL A 32 -5.99 7.41 4.41
CA VAL A 32 -6.04 6.01 4.86
C VAL A 32 -5.59 5.09 3.72
N LEU A 33 -4.74 4.10 3.98
CA LEU A 33 -4.09 3.33 2.90
C LEU A 33 -5.09 2.72 1.90
N ASN A 34 -6.19 2.14 2.38
CA ASN A 34 -7.23 1.55 1.53
C ASN A 34 -8.02 2.58 0.70
N GLU A 35 -8.00 3.86 1.07
CA GLU A 35 -8.61 4.96 0.32
C GLU A 35 -7.65 5.53 -0.75
N ALA A 36 -6.34 5.30 -0.60
CA ALA A 36 -5.33 5.87 -1.49
C ALA A 36 -5.57 5.56 -2.98
N PRO A 37 -5.99 4.36 -3.40
CA PRO A 37 -6.31 4.09 -4.79
C PRO A 37 -7.47 4.94 -5.33
N ALA A 38 -8.55 5.09 -4.56
CA ALA A 38 -9.71 5.88 -4.95
C ALA A 38 -9.35 7.37 -5.03
N MET A 39 -8.62 7.87 -4.02
CA MET A 39 -8.14 9.25 -3.98
C MET A 39 -7.21 9.54 -5.15
N ALA A 40 -6.30 8.61 -5.49
CA ALA A 40 -5.42 8.74 -6.64
C ALA A 40 -6.22 8.78 -7.96
N ALA A 41 -7.24 7.93 -8.11
CA ALA A 41 -8.08 7.90 -9.30
C ALA A 41 -8.83 9.22 -9.53
N ILE A 42 -9.23 9.92 -8.46
CA ILE A 42 -9.87 11.24 -8.55
C ILE A 42 -8.86 12.34 -8.89
N LEU A 43 -7.71 12.35 -8.23
CA LEU A 43 -6.76 13.45 -8.31
C LEU A 43 -5.81 13.37 -9.52
N SER A 44 -5.54 12.17 -10.05
CA SER A 44 -4.64 11.99 -11.20
C SER A 44 -5.10 12.75 -12.44
N PRO A 45 -6.36 12.64 -12.92
CA PRO A 45 -6.81 13.40 -14.08
C PRO A 45 -6.74 14.92 -13.85
N LEU A 46 -7.03 15.39 -12.63
CA LEU A 46 -6.95 16.82 -12.29
C LEU A 46 -5.51 17.35 -12.39
N PHE A 47 -4.55 16.54 -11.96
CA PHE A 47 -3.12 16.84 -12.08
C PHE A 47 -2.63 16.76 -13.54
N GLU A 48 -2.99 15.72 -14.28
CA GLU A 48 -2.44 15.44 -15.61
C GLU A 48 -3.11 16.26 -16.73
N GLU A 49 -4.42 16.49 -16.63
CA GLU A 49 -5.23 17.06 -17.70
C GLU A 49 -5.72 18.48 -17.40
N TYR A 50 -6.01 18.80 -16.13
CA TYR A 50 -6.58 20.10 -15.72
C TYR A 50 -5.55 21.09 -15.15
N GLY A 51 -4.27 20.69 -15.10
CA GLY A 51 -3.17 21.57 -14.67
C GLY A 51 -3.19 21.93 -13.19
N TRP A 52 -3.87 21.13 -12.35
CA TRP A 52 -3.78 21.30 -10.90
C TRP A 52 -2.36 21.04 -10.41
N ARG A 53 -1.94 21.80 -9.40
CA ARG A 53 -0.68 21.54 -8.69
C ARG A 53 -0.98 20.78 -7.40
N ILE A 54 -0.81 19.47 -7.45
CA ILE A 54 -1.13 18.59 -6.32
C ILE A 54 0.17 18.15 -5.65
N GLY A 55 0.45 18.74 -4.49
CA GLY A 55 1.54 18.30 -3.60
C GLY A 55 1.33 16.86 -3.15
N ASN A 56 2.42 16.10 -3.06
CA ASN A 56 2.43 14.68 -2.68
C ASN A 56 1.70 13.70 -3.62
N ILE A 57 1.23 14.10 -4.81
CA ILE A 57 0.52 13.20 -5.74
C ILE A 57 1.32 11.93 -6.08
N ARG A 58 2.63 12.05 -6.33
CA ARG A 58 3.50 10.88 -6.59
C ARG A 58 3.59 9.95 -5.39
N ARG A 59 3.55 10.48 -4.17
CA ARG A 59 3.60 9.69 -2.94
C ARG A 59 2.25 8.97 -2.73
N LEU A 60 1.12 9.63 -3.00
CA LEU A 60 -0.19 9.01 -3.03
C LEU A 60 -0.26 7.85 -4.03
N LEU A 61 0.25 8.02 -5.25
CA LEU A 61 0.31 6.95 -6.26
C LEU A 61 1.17 5.76 -5.80
N ASN A 62 2.29 6.01 -5.11
CA ASN A 62 3.09 4.94 -4.53
C ASN A 62 2.35 4.22 -3.38
N LEU A 63 1.56 4.94 -2.57
CA LEU A 63 0.70 4.34 -1.54
C LEU A 63 -0.40 3.46 -2.14
N ALA A 64 -1.06 3.94 -3.20
CA ALA A 64 -2.05 3.14 -3.94
C ALA A 64 -1.44 1.82 -4.46
N GLY A 65 -0.21 1.87 -4.99
CA GLY A 65 0.52 0.66 -5.37
C GLY A 65 0.88 -0.26 -4.20
N ILE A 66 1.10 0.28 -2.98
CA ILE A 66 1.29 -0.56 -1.78
C ILE A 66 -0.02 -1.28 -1.45
N ASP A 67 -1.16 -0.59 -1.48
CA ASP A 67 -2.47 -1.20 -1.21
C ASP A 67 -2.78 -2.34 -2.19
N GLU A 68 -2.52 -2.14 -3.48
CA GLU A 68 -2.67 -3.15 -4.52
C GLU A 68 -1.83 -4.40 -4.19
N HIS A 69 -0.54 -4.24 -3.88
CA HIS A 69 0.32 -5.36 -3.55
C HIS A 69 -0.06 -6.05 -2.23
N LEU A 70 -0.53 -5.31 -1.24
CA LEU A 70 -1.05 -5.89 0.00
C LEU A 70 -2.31 -6.73 -0.27
N SER A 71 -3.20 -6.25 -1.14
CA SER A 71 -4.41 -6.98 -1.58
C SER A 71 -4.03 -8.28 -2.28
N VAL A 72 -3.11 -8.23 -3.25
CA VAL A 72 -2.61 -9.45 -3.93
C VAL A 72 -1.97 -10.45 -2.94
N VAL A 73 -1.24 -9.96 -1.94
CA VAL A 73 -0.68 -10.82 -0.90
C VAL A 73 -1.77 -11.54 -0.11
N VAL A 74 -2.78 -10.83 0.38
CA VAL A 74 -3.82 -11.40 1.25
C VAL A 74 -4.88 -12.21 0.49
N ASP A 75 -5.19 -11.84 -0.75
CA ASP A 75 -6.24 -12.46 -1.54
C ASP A 75 -5.72 -13.64 -2.40
N VAL A 76 -4.43 -13.65 -2.74
CA VAL A 76 -3.86 -14.64 -3.65
C VAL A 76 -2.73 -15.43 -3.02
N HIS A 77 -1.66 -14.76 -2.56
CA HIS A 77 -0.44 -15.47 -2.16
C HIS A 77 -0.58 -16.21 -0.83
N LEU A 78 -1.14 -15.57 0.19
CA LEU A 78 -1.32 -16.18 1.51
C LEU A 78 -2.34 -17.34 1.49
N PRO A 79 -3.50 -17.25 0.79
CA PRO A 79 -4.41 -18.39 0.65
C PRO A 79 -3.76 -19.57 -0.06
N ARG A 80 -2.99 -19.31 -1.12
CA ARG A 80 -2.25 -20.35 -1.84
C ARG A 80 -1.22 -21.05 -0.95
N LEU A 81 -0.47 -20.30 -0.15
CA LEU A 81 0.45 -20.84 0.85
C LEU A 81 -0.27 -21.56 1.99
N ASN A 82 -1.50 -21.18 2.33
CA ASN A 82 -2.28 -21.91 3.32
C ASN A 82 -2.74 -23.26 2.77
N SER A 83 -2.99 -23.40 1.47
CA SER A 83 -3.28 -24.70 0.85
C SER A 83 -2.03 -25.58 0.78
N ASP A 84 -0.92 -25.03 0.26
CA ASP A 84 0.38 -25.70 0.21
C ASP A 84 1.47 -24.74 0.71
N VAL A 85 1.90 -24.97 1.97
CA VAL A 85 2.90 -24.13 2.64
C VAL A 85 4.27 -24.16 1.97
N ARG A 86 4.52 -25.13 1.08
CA ARG A 86 5.80 -25.29 0.37
C ARG A 86 5.69 -24.98 -1.13
N ASP A 87 4.59 -24.39 -1.60
CA ASP A 87 4.42 -24.02 -3.01
C ASP A 87 5.52 -23.03 -3.44
N PRO A 88 6.46 -23.44 -4.31
CA PRO A 88 7.60 -22.62 -4.69
C PRO A 88 7.18 -21.35 -5.48
N ASN A 89 6.09 -21.42 -6.23
CA ASN A 89 5.59 -20.27 -6.99
C ASN A 89 4.96 -19.24 -6.05
N ALA A 90 4.18 -19.69 -5.07
CA ALA A 90 3.59 -18.80 -4.08
C ALA A 90 4.66 -18.08 -3.23
N LEU A 91 5.74 -18.79 -2.89
CA LEU A 91 6.90 -18.20 -2.20
C LEU A 91 7.64 -17.17 -3.06
N ALA A 92 7.88 -17.47 -4.34
CA ALA A 92 8.53 -16.54 -5.26
C ALA A 92 7.71 -15.25 -5.41
N LEU A 93 6.40 -15.38 -5.60
CA LEU A 93 5.48 -14.24 -5.69
C LEU A 93 5.46 -13.42 -4.39
N LEU A 94 5.45 -14.07 -3.22
CA LEU A 94 5.51 -13.38 -1.93
C LEU A 94 6.79 -12.54 -1.78
N ARG A 95 7.95 -13.02 -2.27
CA ARG A 95 9.21 -12.25 -2.28
C ARG A 95 9.14 -11.05 -3.21
N VAL A 96 8.55 -11.22 -4.40
CA VAL A 96 8.37 -10.14 -5.37
C VAL A 96 7.50 -9.05 -4.77
N SER A 97 6.34 -9.42 -4.20
CA SER A 97 5.44 -8.48 -3.53
C SER A 97 6.11 -7.78 -2.35
N GLY A 98 6.85 -8.51 -1.50
CA GLY A 98 7.62 -7.91 -0.40
C GLY A 98 8.68 -6.91 -0.87
N THR A 99 9.42 -7.24 -1.92
CA THR A 99 10.41 -6.34 -2.52
C THR A 99 9.76 -5.08 -3.09
N THR A 100 8.62 -5.23 -3.77
CA THR A 100 7.90 -4.10 -4.34
C THR A 100 7.32 -3.20 -3.26
N ILE A 101 6.71 -3.74 -2.20
CA ILE A 101 6.21 -2.96 -1.06
C ILE A 101 7.35 -2.15 -0.44
N ILE A 102 8.52 -2.75 -0.20
CA ILE A 102 9.70 -2.02 0.33
C ILE A 102 10.10 -0.88 -0.61
N ARG A 103 10.17 -1.14 -1.92
CA ARG A 103 10.55 -0.14 -2.92
C ARG A 103 9.57 1.04 -2.94
N LEU A 104 8.27 0.76 -2.93
CA LEU A 104 7.23 1.79 -2.94
C LEU A 104 7.24 2.58 -1.62
N ALA A 105 7.31 1.90 -0.47
CA ALA A 105 7.36 2.55 0.83
C ALA A 105 8.54 3.52 0.96
N ARG A 106 9.72 3.15 0.44
CA ARG A 106 10.89 4.06 0.37
C ARG A 106 10.64 5.29 -0.51
N ARG A 107 9.85 5.18 -1.57
CA ARG A 107 9.48 6.31 -2.44
C ARG A 107 8.44 7.23 -1.80
N VAL A 108 7.54 6.67 -0.98
CA VAL A 108 6.64 7.46 -0.15
C VAL A 108 7.46 8.24 0.89
N GLY A 109 8.33 7.57 1.65
CA GLY A 109 9.12 8.18 2.72
C GLY A 109 8.27 8.50 3.96
N GLY A 110 8.82 9.26 4.92
CA GLY A 110 8.11 9.61 6.15
C GLY A 110 8.06 8.50 7.23
N PRO A 111 7.64 8.81 8.46
CA PRO A 111 7.64 7.86 9.58
C PRO A 111 6.75 6.64 9.32
N SER A 112 5.54 6.85 8.78
CA SER A 112 4.57 5.80 8.51
C SER A 112 4.99 4.83 7.40
N ALA A 113 6.03 5.16 6.61
CA ALA A 113 6.59 4.23 5.63
C ALA A 113 7.43 3.11 6.26
N ALA A 114 7.91 3.29 7.49
CA ALA A 114 8.72 2.30 8.19
C ALA A 114 7.94 0.99 8.45
N ASP A 115 6.64 1.08 8.70
CA ASP A 115 5.78 -0.07 8.95
C ASP A 115 5.61 -0.94 7.70
N TYR A 116 5.43 -0.32 6.53
CA TYR A 116 5.37 -1.04 5.25
C TYR A 116 6.71 -1.70 4.88
N VAL A 117 7.83 -1.01 5.12
CA VAL A 117 9.16 -1.61 4.93
C VAL A 117 9.36 -2.80 5.87
N THR A 118 8.96 -2.66 7.14
CA THR A 118 9.05 -3.73 8.14
C THR A 118 8.20 -4.93 7.75
N PHE A 119 6.99 -4.70 7.27
CA PHE A 119 6.12 -5.74 6.74
C PHE A 119 6.72 -6.44 5.51
N GLY A 120 7.19 -5.67 4.52
CA GLY A 120 7.85 -6.20 3.33
C GLY A 120 9.04 -7.10 3.68
N ASN A 121 9.88 -6.68 4.64
CA ASN A 121 10.98 -7.50 5.15
C ASN A 121 10.50 -8.77 5.86
N ARG A 122 9.36 -8.72 6.57
CA ARG A 122 8.78 -9.88 7.26
C ARG A 122 8.28 -10.92 6.27
N ILE A 123 7.58 -10.52 5.21
CA ILE A 123 7.07 -11.46 4.20
C ILE A 123 8.19 -12.03 3.31
N THR A 124 9.20 -11.24 2.97
CA THR A 124 10.41 -11.74 2.28
C THR A 124 11.14 -12.78 3.13
N ARG A 125 11.28 -12.54 4.44
CA ARG A 125 11.85 -13.52 5.38
C ARG A 125 10.99 -14.77 5.52
N LEU A 126 9.66 -14.64 5.57
CA LEU A 126 8.74 -15.79 5.60
C LEU A 126 9.00 -16.70 4.39
N ALA A 127 9.09 -16.11 3.20
CA ALA A 127 9.39 -16.87 1.99
C ALA A 127 10.77 -17.53 2.02
N HIS A 128 11.77 -16.93 2.70
CA HIS A 128 13.10 -17.53 2.86
C HIS A 128 13.10 -18.68 3.88
N HIS A 129 12.37 -18.52 4.99
CA HIS A 129 12.30 -19.50 6.07
C HIS A 129 11.58 -20.80 5.67
N ILE A 130 10.66 -20.75 4.72
CA ILE A 130 9.94 -21.95 4.25
C ILE A 130 10.86 -22.95 3.53
N HIS A 131 12.02 -22.51 3.02
CA HIS A 131 13.03 -23.43 2.50
C HIS A 131 13.82 -24.19 3.58
N GLN A 132 13.59 -23.96 4.87
CA GLN A 132 14.25 -24.71 5.95
C GLN A 132 13.52 -26.04 6.21
N PRO A 133 14.15 -27.21 5.97
CA PRO A 133 13.48 -28.51 6.01
C PRO A 133 12.91 -28.92 7.38
N ARG A 134 13.33 -28.24 8.45
CA ARG A 134 13.04 -28.63 9.85
C ARG A 134 11.86 -27.89 10.49
N ARG A 135 11.17 -27.02 9.76
CA ARG A 135 10.03 -26.25 10.30
C ARG A 135 8.75 -27.06 10.20
N ASN A 136 7.96 -27.04 11.27
CA ASN A 136 6.63 -27.65 11.28
C ASN A 136 5.67 -26.79 10.45
N ASP A 137 4.91 -27.43 9.56
CA ASP A 137 3.90 -26.80 8.73
C ASP A 137 2.84 -26.03 9.56
N GLY A 138 2.52 -26.49 10.79
CA GLY A 138 1.67 -25.77 11.72
C GLY A 138 2.22 -24.40 12.14
N GLU A 139 3.53 -24.30 12.38
CA GLU A 139 4.19 -23.02 12.66
C GLU A 139 4.13 -22.08 11.44
N LEU A 140 4.28 -22.63 10.24
CA LEU A 140 4.21 -21.87 8.99
C LEU A 140 2.79 -21.33 8.76
N ARG A 141 1.76 -22.16 8.98
CA ARG A 141 0.35 -21.74 8.90
C ARG A 141 0.01 -20.64 9.90
N GLN A 142 0.51 -20.72 11.14
CA GLN A 142 0.33 -19.66 12.13
C GLN A 142 0.95 -18.33 11.66
N ARG A 143 2.16 -18.37 11.06
CA ARG A 143 2.82 -17.18 10.52
C ARG A 143 2.08 -16.58 9.32
N ILE A 144 1.49 -17.42 8.46
CA ILE A 144 0.61 -17.00 7.36
C ILE A 144 -0.63 -16.29 7.91
N GLY A 145 -1.31 -16.87 8.91
CA GLY A 145 -2.46 -16.25 9.56
C GLY A 145 -2.11 -14.89 10.19
N GLN A 146 -0.95 -14.79 10.85
CA GLN A 146 -0.49 -13.51 11.39
C GLN A 146 -0.17 -12.49 10.28
N ALA A 147 0.30 -12.93 9.11
CA ALA A 147 0.54 -12.02 7.98
C ALA A 147 -0.78 -11.41 7.47
N VAL A 148 -1.87 -12.18 7.42
CA VAL A 148 -3.21 -11.67 7.09
C VAL A 148 -3.65 -10.56 8.05
N VAL A 149 -3.52 -10.80 9.36
CA VAL A 149 -3.88 -9.80 10.39
C VAL A 149 -3.08 -8.51 10.20
N ASN A 150 -1.76 -8.62 9.97
CA ASN A 150 -0.92 -7.45 9.77
C ASN A 150 -1.30 -6.67 8.50
N VAL A 151 -1.67 -7.35 7.42
CA VAL A 151 -2.14 -6.68 6.18
C VAL A 151 -3.38 -5.84 6.50
N ASN A 152 -4.38 -6.41 7.17
CA ASN A 152 -5.61 -5.69 7.48
C ASN A 152 -5.36 -4.47 8.40
N GLN A 153 -4.43 -4.60 9.35
CA GLN A 153 -4.01 -3.47 10.19
C GLN A 153 -3.35 -2.36 9.36
N LEU A 154 -2.46 -2.71 8.42
CA LEU A 154 -1.80 -1.76 7.54
C LEU A 154 -2.80 -1.07 6.59
N LYS A 155 -3.78 -1.81 6.04
CA LYS A 155 -4.80 -1.24 5.14
C LYS A 155 -5.68 -0.19 5.84
N GLY A 156 -5.95 -0.35 7.13
CA GLY A 156 -6.69 0.62 7.93
C GLY A 156 -5.85 1.75 8.53
N ALA A 157 -4.52 1.76 8.29
CA ALA A 157 -3.64 2.77 8.86
C ALA A 157 -3.74 4.09 8.11
N ARG A 158 -3.81 5.19 8.87
CA ARG A 158 -3.67 6.54 8.33
C ARG A 158 -2.20 6.83 8.06
N PHE A 159 -1.93 7.43 6.92
CA PHE A 159 -0.62 7.85 6.48
C PHE A 159 -0.56 9.37 6.44
N ASP A 160 0.45 9.97 7.07
CA ASP A 160 0.71 11.41 7.04
C ASP A 160 2.00 11.67 6.22
N PHE A 161 1.94 12.62 5.28
CA PHE A 161 2.97 12.84 4.25
C PHE A 161 4.19 13.67 4.68
#